data_AF-A0A9X3PR78-F1
#
_entry.id   AF-A0A9X3PR78-F1
#
_cell.length_a   1.000
_cell.length_b   1.000
_cell.length_c   1.000
_cell.angle_alpha   90.00
_cell.angle_beta   90.00
_cell.angle_gamma   90.00
#
_symmetry.space_group_name_H-M   'P 1'
#
loop_
_entity.id
_entity.type
_entity.pdbx_description
1 polymer ?
#
loop_
_entity_poly.entity_id
_entity_poly.type
_entity_poly.pdbx_seq_one_letter_code
_entity_poly.pdbx_strand_id
1 'polypeptide(L)'
;MEPHTIHNAALDVVPGSHRRGFIEHMPFININGLCKLMVPPKTMDELYREFGLVVIEGEPGDALFFHTNLVHGPSHNISPQGRMVVLSQMNTVGNEPPEALSSSLEFNLRRAEFEIHEAERRVDWFKRKFEDQLKADDLLFGPPVPEEEKMHD
;
A
#
# COMPACT_ATOMS: atom_id res chain seq x y z
N MET A 1 25.37 -3.48 1.88
CA MET A 1 23.92 -3.77 1.74
C MET A 1 23.64 -5.03 2.53
N GLU A 2 22.38 -5.28 2.88
CA GLU A 2 21.95 -6.41 3.72
C GLU A 2 21.29 -7.49 2.84
N PRO A 3 21.27 -8.77 3.25
CA PRO A 3 20.53 -9.81 2.53
C PRO A 3 19.03 -9.53 2.57
N HIS A 4 18.31 -9.89 1.51
CA HIS A 4 16.86 -9.75 1.42
C HIS A 4 16.24 -11.14 1.39
N THR A 5 15.43 -11.44 2.38
CA THR A 5 14.78 -12.73 2.59
C THR A 5 13.29 -12.54 2.87
N ILE A 6 12.52 -13.62 2.83
CA ILE A 6 11.12 -13.59 3.26
C ILE A 6 10.95 -13.06 4.70
N HIS A 7 11.97 -13.19 5.56
CA HIS A 7 11.90 -12.85 6.98
C HIS A 7 12.08 -11.36 7.27
N ASN A 8 12.79 -10.62 6.41
CA ASN A 8 13.03 -9.19 6.57
C ASN A 8 12.35 -8.34 5.47
N ALA A 9 11.24 -8.86 4.91
CA ALA A 9 10.42 -8.20 3.91
C ALA A 9 11.12 -7.94 2.56
N ALA A 10 11.68 -9.00 1.97
CA ALA A 10 12.03 -9.05 0.55
C ALA A 10 10.87 -8.60 -0.36
N LEU A 11 11.20 -8.27 -1.61
CA LEU A 11 10.23 -7.70 -2.53
C LEU A 11 9.23 -8.75 -3.03
N ASP A 12 7.95 -8.53 -2.76
CA ASP A 12 6.89 -9.31 -3.38
C ASP A 12 6.56 -8.73 -4.76
N VAL A 13 6.41 -9.61 -5.76
CA VAL A 13 6.06 -9.26 -7.14
C VAL A 13 4.94 -10.15 -7.65
N VAL A 14 4.13 -9.60 -8.57
CA VAL A 14 3.15 -10.37 -9.36
C VAL A 14 3.75 -10.62 -10.75
N PRO A 15 4.28 -11.81 -11.03
CA PRO A 15 5.02 -12.06 -12.28
C PRO A 15 4.16 -11.81 -13.52
N GLY A 16 4.74 -11.17 -14.54
CA GLY A 16 4.02 -10.95 -15.80
C GLY A 16 2.96 -9.84 -15.77
N SER A 17 2.62 -9.26 -14.62
CA SER A 17 1.58 -8.22 -14.50
C SER A 17 1.88 -6.96 -15.34
N HIS A 18 3.16 -6.68 -15.60
CA HIS A 18 3.58 -5.56 -16.46
C HIS A 18 2.98 -5.60 -17.87
N ARG A 19 2.57 -6.79 -18.34
CA ARG A 19 1.88 -6.97 -19.63
C ARG A 19 0.45 -6.43 -19.65
N ARG A 20 -0.14 -6.14 -18.48
CA ARG A 20 -1.46 -5.48 -18.37
C ARG A 20 -1.39 -3.97 -18.66
N GLY A 21 -0.20 -3.42 -18.87
CA GLY A 21 -0.02 -1.99 -19.12
C GLY A 21 -0.16 -1.17 -17.84
N PHE A 22 -0.54 0.10 -18.00
CA PHE A 22 -0.77 0.99 -16.86
C PHE A 22 -2.07 0.59 -16.14
N ILE A 23 -1.97 0.37 -14.83
CA ILE A 23 -3.11 0.16 -13.95
C ILE A 23 -3.38 1.47 -13.23
N GLU A 24 -4.59 2.00 -13.38
CA GLU A 24 -5.01 3.18 -12.63
C GLU A 24 -5.02 2.85 -11.13
N HIS A 25 -4.28 3.64 -10.36
CA HIS A 25 -4.16 3.43 -8.92
C HIS A 25 -5.27 4.16 -8.17
N MET A 26 -5.73 3.55 -7.08
CA MET A 26 -6.71 4.12 -6.17
C MET A 26 -6.01 4.81 -4.99
N PRO A 27 -6.41 6.02 -4.59
CA PRO A 27 -5.91 6.65 -3.37
C PRO A 27 -6.47 5.95 -2.12
N PHE A 28 -5.65 5.87 -1.08
CA PHE A 28 -6.07 5.41 0.24
C PHE A 28 -5.26 6.12 1.33
N ILE A 29 -5.81 6.17 2.55
CA ILE A 29 -5.09 6.70 3.71
C ILE A 29 -4.47 5.54 4.47
N ASN A 30 -3.14 5.54 4.59
CA ASN A 30 -2.41 4.51 5.32
C ASN A 30 -2.55 4.66 6.85
N ILE A 31 -1.92 3.75 7.59
CA ILE A 31 -1.93 3.74 9.07
C ILE A 31 -1.37 5.02 9.70
N ASN A 32 -0.53 5.77 8.98
CA ASN A 32 0.06 7.03 9.45
C ASN A 32 -0.79 8.25 9.09
N GLY A 33 -1.96 8.07 8.47
CA GLY A 33 -2.81 9.17 8.03
C GLY A 33 -2.39 9.82 6.71
N LEU A 34 -1.46 9.23 5.96
CA LEU A 34 -0.95 9.78 4.70
C LEU A 34 -1.64 9.11 3.51
N CYS A 35 -1.94 9.90 2.49
CA CYS A 35 -2.42 9.39 1.21
C CYS A 35 -1.33 8.53 0.56
N LYS A 36 -1.71 7.40 0.00
CA LYS A 36 -0.87 6.55 -0.84
C LYS A 36 -1.71 6.08 -2.01
N LEU A 37 -1.03 5.64 -3.06
CA LEU A 37 -1.66 5.00 -4.21
C LEU A 37 -1.46 3.51 -4.10
N MET A 38 -2.51 2.74 -4.38
CA MET A 38 -2.46 1.28 -4.44
C MET A 38 -3.16 0.77 -5.70
N VAL A 39 -2.80 -0.45 -6.10
CA VAL A 39 -3.64 -1.22 -7.03
C VAL A 39 -4.99 -1.45 -6.37
N PRO A 40 -6.13 -1.19 -7.04
CA PRO A 40 -7.45 -1.44 -6.46
C PRO A 40 -7.58 -2.90 -5.99
N PRO A 41 -8.18 -3.19 -4.81
CA PRO A 41 -8.21 -4.54 -4.25
C PRO A 41 -8.79 -5.59 -5.21
N LYS A 42 -9.88 -5.25 -5.92
CA LYS A 42 -10.48 -6.14 -6.92
C LYS A 42 -9.51 -6.48 -8.06
N THR A 43 -8.77 -5.48 -8.56
CA THR A 43 -7.76 -5.67 -9.59
C THR A 43 -6.60 -6.51 -9.05
N MET A 44 -6.18 -6.28 -7.81
CA MET A 44 -5.13 -7.06 -7.16
C MET A 44 -5.53 -8.54 -7.02
N ASP A 45 -6.77 -8.83 -6.64
CA ASP A 45 -7.29 -10.20 -6.55
C ASP A 45 -7.29 -10.90 -7.91
N GLU A 46 -7.69 -10.20 -8.97
CA GLU A 46 -7.67 -10.73 -10.34
C GLU A 46 -6.25 -11.06 -10.78
N LEU A 47 -5.30 -10.15 -10.54
CA LEU A 47 -3.89 -10.34 -10.84
C LEU A 47 -3.27 -11.51 -10.05
N TYR A 48 -3.59 -11.61 -8.76
CA TYR A 48 -3.10 -12.69 -7.92
C TYR A 48 -3.61 -14.07 -8.38
N ARG A 49 -4.90 -14.17 -8.75
CA ARG A 49 -5.46 -15.42 -9.27
C ARG A 49 -4.83 -15.85 -10.60
N GLU A 50 -4.46 -14.90 -11.45
CA GLU A 50 -3.91 -15.19 -12.77
C GLU A 50 -2.40 -15.47 -12.74
N PHE A 51 -1.65 -14.70 -11.96
CA PHE A 51 -0.19 -14.67 -12.03
C PHE A 51 0.51 -15.15 -10.74
N GLY A 52 -0.22 -15.25 -9.64
CA GLY A 52 0.33 -15.56 -8.32
C GLY A 52 1.15 -14.41 -7.72
N LEU A 53 1.84 -14.72 -6.63
CA LEU A 53 2.77 -13.83 -5.94
C LEU A 53 4.10 -14.56 -5.75
N VAL A 54 5.20 -13.87 -6.02
CA VAL A 54 6.56 -14.40 -5.84
C VAL A 54 7.35 -13.43 -5.00
N VAL A 55 8.08 -13.96 -4.02
CA VAL A 55 9.04 -13.18 -3.23
C VAL A 55 10.41 -13.28 -3.91
N ILE A 56 11.05 -12.14 -4.12
CA ILE A 56 12.41 -12.07 -4.69
C ILE A 56 13.42 -11.89 -3.56
N GLU A 57 14.08 -12.98 -3.20
CA GLU A 57 15.22 -12.97 -2.28
C GLU A 57 16.51 -12.62 -3.03
N GLY A 58 17.50 -12.10 -2.30
CA GLY A 58 18.78 -11.70 -2.88
C GLY A 58 19.86 -11.48 -1.83
N GLU A 59 21.10 -11.71 -2.25
CA GLU A 59 22.29 -11.50 -1.42
C GLU A 59 22.88 -10.10 -1.61
N PRO A 60 23.69 -9.60 -0.67
CA PRO A 60 24.39 -8.33 -0.83
C PRO A 60 25.23 -8.30 -2.12
N GLY A 61 24.86 -7.41 -3.05
CA GLY A 61 25.53 -7.27 -4.35
C GLY A 61 24.66 -7.69 -5.53
N ASP A 62 23.56 -8.40 -5.29
CA ASP A 62 22.59 -8.73 -6.32
C ASP A 62 21.87 -7.48 -6.83
N ALA A 63 21.51 -7.53 -8.12
CA ALA A 63 20.76 -6.48 -8.79
C ALA A 63 19.50 -7.06 -9.43
N LEU A 64 18.35 -6.47 -9.10
CA LEU A 64 17.06 -6.80 -9.71
C LEU A 64 16.66 -5.71 -10.70
N PHE A 65 16.46 -6.09 -11.95
CA PHE A 65 15.88 -5.22 -12.99
C PHE A 65 14.44 -5.66 -13.24
N PHE A 66 13.50 -4.73 -13.16
CA PHE A 66 12.10 -5.00 -13.43
C PHE A 66 11.40 -3.82 -14.10
N HIS A 67 10.32 -4.12 -14.81
CA HIS A 67 9.56 -3.14 -15.58
C HIS A 67 8.76 -2.21 -14.66
N THR A 68 8.60 -0.93 -15.03
CA THR A 68 7.90 0.08 -14.22
C THR A 68 6.43 -0.29 -13.89
N ASN A 69 5.75 -0.96 -14.83
CA ASN A 69 4.38 -1.46 -14.64
C ASN A 69 4.28 -2.83 -13.91
N LEU A 70 5.40 -3.43 -13.47
CA LEU A 70 5.33 -4.66 -12.68
C LEU A 70 4.68 -4.32 -11.34
N VAL A 71 3.65 -5.07 -10.95
CA VAL A 71 3.01 -4.89 -9.65
C VAL A 71 3.93 -5.52 -8.60
N HIS A 72 4.34 -4.70 -7.64
CA HIS A 72 5.30 -5.06 -6.61
C HIS A 72 5.04 -4.27 -5.33
N GLY A 73 5.48 -4.81 -4.21
CA GLY A 73 5.42 -4.11 -2.92
C GLY A 73 5.94 -5.01 -1.80
N PRO A 74 6.90 -4.56 -0.98
CA PRO A 74 7.37 -5.36 0.15
C PRO A 74 6.32 -5.38 1.28
N SER A 75 6.34 -6.44 2.07
CA SER A 75 5.64 -6.50 3.36
C SER A 75 6.30 -5.60 4.42
N HIS A 76 5.72 -5.54 5.63
CA HIS A 76 6.32 -4.83 6.74
C HIS A 76 7.41 -5.69 7.40
N ASN A 77 8.61 -5.14 7.55
CA ASN A 77 9.69 -5.81 8.26
C ASN A 77 9.48 -5.68 9.79
N ILE A 78 9.10 -6.80 10.43
CA ILE A 78 8.95 -6.92 11.89
C ILE A 78 10.13 -7.64 12.55
N SER A 79 11.17 -7.97 11.77
CA SER A 79 12.36 -8.66 12.23
C SER A 79 13.41 -7.67 12.77
N PRO A 80 14.42 -8.13 13.55
CA PRO A 80 15.55 -7.29 13.94
C PRO A 80 16.57 -7.09 12.80
N GLN A 81 16.45 -7.78 11.67
CA GLN A 81 17.36 -7.63 10.54
C GLN A 81 16.99 -6.42 9.69
N GLY A 82 17.99 -5.59 9.36
CA GLY A 82 17.79 -4.48 8.42
C GLY A 82 17.48 -4.96 7.00
N ARG A 83 16.94 -4.05 6.19
CA ARG A 83 16.76 -4.23 4.75
C ARG A 83 16.99 -2.92 4.00
N MET A 84 18.24 -2.66 3.62
CA MET A 84 18.64 -1.52 2.81
C MET A 84 18.57 -1.85 1.31
N VAL A 85 17.99 -0.92 0.54
CA VAL A 85 17.89 -0.99 -0.92
C VAL A 85 18.32 0.33 -1.53
N VAL A 86 19.05 0.27 -2.64
CA VAL A 86 19.24 1.41 -3.55
C VAL A 86 18.33 1.20 -4.75
N LEU A 87 17.43 2.15 -5.01
CA LEU A 87 16.50 2.09 -6.13
C LEU A 87 16.85 3.18 -7.15
N SER A 88 17.01 2.79 -8.41
CA SER A 88 17.25 3.70 -9.52
C SER A 88 16.21 3.46 -10.61
N GLN A 89 15.51 4.53 -11.01
CA GLN A 89 14.56 4.50 -12.11
C GLN A 89 15.24 5.04 -13.36
N MET A 90 15.29 4.23 -14.40
CA MET A 90 15.90 4.61 -15.67
C MET A 90 14.80 4.89 -16.69
N ASN A 91 14.95 6.00 -17.42
CA ASN A 91 14.04 6.40 -18.47
C ASN A 91 14.81 6.67 -19.76
N THR A 92 14.17 6.50 -20.91
CA THR A 92 14.81 6.79 -22.20
C THR A 92 14.93 8.30 -22.39
N VAL A 93 16.00 8.74 -23.06
CA VAL A 93 16.24 10.18 -23.33
C VAL A 93 15.09 10.81 -24.11
N GLY A 94 14.43 10.05 -25.00
CA GLY A 94 13.28 10.50 -25.77
C GLY A 94 11.94 10.47 -25.04
N ASN A 95 11.90 10.04 -23.78
CA ASN A 95 10.67 9.94 -22.97
C ASN A 95 10.69 10.93 -21.80
N GLU A 96 11.18 12.14 -22.04
CA GLU A 96 11.16 13.20 -21.02
C GLU A 96 9.70 13.52 -20.62
N PRO A 97 9.36 13.48 -19.31
CA PRO A 97 8.01 13.78 -18.87
C PRO A 97 7.69 15.26 -19.16
N PRO A 98 6.65 15.56 -19.96
CA PRO A 98 6.24 16.93 -20.19
C PRO A 98 5.75 17.52 -18.88
N GLU A 99 6.07 18.80 -18.64
CA GLU A 99 5.48 19.55 -17.52
C GLU A 99 5.70 18.90 -16.13
N ALA A 100 6.80 18.17 -15.96
CA ALA A 100 7.05 17.33 -14.78
C ALA A 100 6.85 18.05 -13.44
N LEU A 101 7.27 19.31 -13.34
CA LEU A 101 7.11 20.11 -12.13
C LEU A 101 5.62 20.42 -11.85
N SER A 102 4.88 20.95 -12.82
CA SER A 102 3.46 21.28 -12.64
C SER A 102 2.63 20.03 -12.39
N SER A 103 2.88 18.92 -13.10
CA SER A 103 2.21 17.64 -12.84
C SER A 103 2.49 17.11 -11.44
N SER A 104 3.73 17.23 -10.95
CA SER A 104 4.08 16.81 -9.58
C SER A 104 3.42 17.69 -8.51
N LEU A 105 3.34 19.00 -8.76
CA LEU A 105 2.64 19.94 -7.88
C LEU A 105 1.14 19.62 -7.80
N GLU A 106 0.50 19.44 -8.95
CA GLU A 106 -0.92 19.05 -9.02
C GLU A 106 -1.16 17.72 -8.31
N PHE A 107 -0.30 16.73 -8.55
CA PHE A 107 -0.37 15.43 -7.89
C PHE A 107 -0.30 15.55 -6.36
N ASN A 108 0.63 16.35 -5.84
CA ASN A 108 0.77 16.57 -4.41
C ASN A 108 -0.42 17.32 -3.81
N LEU A 109 -0.98 18.31 -4.52
CA LEU A 109 -2.18 19.02 -4.08
C LEU A 109 -3.38 18.09 -3.98
N ARG A 110 -3.61 17.24 -4.99
CA ARG A 110 -4.70 16.24 -4.98
C ARG A 110 -4.58 15.26 -3.82
N ARG A 111 -3.34 14.87 -3.46
CA ARG A 111 -3.09 14.01 -2.29
C ARG A 111 -3.44 14.71 -0.99
N ALA A 112 -3.00 15.97 -0.83
CA ALA A 112 -3.29 16.74 0.38
C ALA A 112 -4.79 17.02 0.53
N GLU A 113 -5.49 17.31 -0.57
CA GLU A 113 -6.94 17.48 -0.58
C GLU A 113 -7.67 16.21 -0.15
N PHE A 114 -7.24 15.04 -0.66
CA PHE A 114 -7.79 13.75 -0.24
C PHE A 114 -7.54 13.45 1.25
N GLU A 115 -6.37 13.83 1.78
CA GLU A 115 -6.04 13.70 3.20
C GLU A 115 -6.97 14.55 4.08
N ILE A 116 -7.22 15.80 3.70
CA ILE A 116 -8.16 16.70 4.40
C ILE A 116 -9.56 16.09 4.39
N HIS A 117 -10.04 15.68 3.21
CA HIS A 117 -11.38 15.10 3.05
C HIS A 117 -11.57 13.85 3.93
N GLU A 118 -10.61 12.92 3.91
CA GLU A 118 -10.69 11.71 4.71
C GLU A 118 -10.54 11.99 6.22
N ALA A 119 -9.78 13.00 6.61
CA ALA A 119 -9.68 13.43 8.00
C ALA A 119 -11.02 13.99 8.51
N GLU A 120 -11.68 14.85 7.75
CA GLU A 120 -13.01 15.38 8.08
C GLU A 120 -14.05 14.25 8.21
N ARG A 121 -14.09 13.34 7.23
CA ARG A 121 -14.96 12.16 7.26
C ARG A 121 -14.75 11.30 8.51
N ARG A 122 -13.48 11.10 8.91
CA ARG A 122 -13.12 10.33 10.12
C ARG A 122 -13.51 11.05 11.40
N VAL A 123 -13.31 12.37 11.48
CA VAL A 123 -13.75 13.18 12.63
C VAL A 123 -15.26 13.03 12.84
N ASP A 124 -16.04 13.14 11.77
CA ASP A 124 -17.49 12.97 11.85
C ASP A 124 -17.90 11.56 12.29
N TRP A 125 -17.19 10.54 11.80
CA TRP A 125 -17.40 9.17 12.24
C TRP A 125 -17.04 8.97 13.72
N PHE A 126 -15.93 9.55 14.19
CA PHE A 126 -15.53 9.45 15.60
C PHE A 126 -16.52 10.15 16.53
N LYS A 127 -17.05 11.32 16.15
CA LYS A 127 -18.10 12.01 16.91
C LYS A 127 -19.34 11.14 17.07
N ARG A 128 -19.86 10.59 15.97
CA ARG A 128 -21.01 9.67 16.01
C ARG A 128 -20.74 8.44 16.86
N LYS A 129 -19.61 7.77 16.60
CA LYS A 129 -19.18 6.59 17.38
C LYS A 129 -19.17 6.88 18.90
N PHE A 130 -18.65 8.04 19.30
CA PHE A 130 -18.62 8.46 20.69
C PHE A 130 -20.03 8.71 21.24
N GLU A 131 -20.85 9.48 20.54
CA GLU A 131 -22.21 9.80 20.96
C GLU A 131 -23.12 8.57 21.04
N ASP A 132 -22.99 7.63 20.10
CA ASP A 132 -23.78 6.40 20.04
C ASP A 132 -23.49 5.54 21.27
N GLN A 133 -22.20 5.36 21.61
CA GLN A 133 -21.82 4.60 22.80
C GLN A 133 -22.19 5.31 24.10
N LEU A 134 -22.12 6.65 24.16
CA LEU A 134 -22.53 7.42 25.34
C LEU A 134 -24.03 7.23 25.67
N LYS A 135 -24.87 6.97 24.66
CA LYS A 135 -26.32 6.79 24.80
C LYS A 135 -26.74 5.32 25.00
N ALA A 136 -25.82 4.37 24.84
CA ALA A 136 -26.11 2.96 24.92
C ALA A 136 -25.65 2.37 26.25
N ASP A 137 -26.48 1.52 26.84
CA ASP A 137 -26.12 0.72 28.00
C ASP A 137 -25.26 -0.50 27.60
N ASP A 138 -25.35 -0.91 26.33
CA ASP A 138 -24.59 -2.03 25.74
C ASP A 138 -23.31 -1.56 25.03
N LEU A 139 -22.33 -2.47 24.91
CA LEU A 139 -21.10 -2.24 24.14
C LEU A 139 -21.39 -2.28 22.64
N LEU A 140 -21.29 -1.13 21.96
CA LEU A 140 -21.57 -0.99 20.53
C LEU A 140 -20.35 -1.21 19.63
N PHE A 141 -19.13 -1.09 20.17
CA PHE A 141 -17.91 -1.34 19.42
C PHE A 141 -16.81 -1.91 20.31
N GLY A 142 -16.01 -2.80 19.74
CA GLY A 142 -14.79 -3.32 20.33
C GLY A 142 -13.78 -3.62 19.22
N PRO A 143 -12.56 -4.11 19.56
CA PRO A 143 -11.77 -4.83 18.57
C PRO A 143 -12.64 -5.94 17.96
N PRO A 144 -12.51 -6.25 16.65
CA PRO A 144 -13.19 -7.40 16.08
C PRO A 144 -12.73 -8.65 16.83
N VAL A 145 -13.59 -9.16 17.71
CA VAL A 145 -13.40 -10.46 18.36
C VAL A 145 -13.83 -11.50 17.32
N PRO A 146 -12.92 -12.40 16.89
CA PRO A 146 -13.30 -13.51 16.02
C PRO A 146 -14.50 -14.25 16.60
N GLU A 147 -15.38 -14.80 15.75
CA GLU A 147 -16.61 -15.45 16.22
C GLU A 147 -16.32 -16.59 17.20
N GLU A 148 -15.14 -17.20 17.07
CA GLU A 148 -14.60 -18.27 17.89
C GLU A 148 -14.24 -17.82 19.32
N GLU A 149 -14.06 -16.51 19.55
CA GLU A 149 -13.71 -15.91 20.85
C GLU A 149 -14.89 -15.17 21.51
N LYS A 150 -16.03 -15.05 20.83
CA LYS A 150 -17.26 -14.53 21.43
C LYS A 150 -17.83 -15.61 22.35
N MET A 151 -17.55 -15.52 23.65
CA MET A 151 -18.07 -16.48 24.63
C MET A 151 -19.61 -16.55 24.54
N HIS A 152 -20.11 -17.78 24.35
CA HIS A 152 -21.53 -18.10 24.50
C HIS A 152 -21.87 -18.10 25.99
N ASP A 153 -22.26 -16.94 26.52
CA ASP A 153 -22.97 -16.87 27.81
C ASP A 153 -24.49 -17.03 27.59
#